data_AF-A0AAD0PVT9-F1
#
_entry.id   AF-A0AAD0PVT9-F1
#
_cell.length_a   1.000
_cell.length_b   1.000
_cell.length_c   1.000
_cell.angle_alpha   90.00
_cell.angle_beta   90.00
_cell.angle_gamma   90.00
#
_symmetry.space_group_name_H-M   'P 1'
#
loop_
_entity.id
_entity.type
_entity.pdbx_description
1 polymer ?
#
loop_
_entity_poly.entity_id
_entity_poly.type
_entity_poly.pdbx_seq_one_letter_code
_entity_poly.pdbx_strand_id
1 'polypeptide(L)'
;MAKTYGKYDRHSLVELSYDLITEPWDPDGLLKWLRSNRVARSELMESVLCAGRASVEVNSSFQNWRHKTDLAHACVDLYKAMLNHPKYREGAVSYLWANVHQYMSCWLGAFCSRMDAGALCTMLVTDPSIAARNRSRKDFNLLAYPHVPEHLKIQVIHHASRRGKVSKLFGLTAWPECRQAARGVERDSIMTVDLGL
;
A
#
# COMPACT_ATOMS: atom_id res chain seq x y z
N MET A 1 -13.64 -10.09 21.94
CA MET A 1 -13.07 -11.46 21.89
C MET A 1 -11.88 -11.43 20.95
N ALA A 2 -10.70 -11.84 21.38
CA ALA A 2 -9.54 -11.98 20.49
C ALA A 2 -9.79 -13.18 19.57
N LYS A 3 -9.74 -12.99 18.24
CA LYS A 3 -9.89 -14.10 17.30
C LYS A 3 -8.63 -14.95 17.35
N THR A 4 -8.81 -16.26 17.51
CA THR A 4 -7.70 -17.21 17.49
C THR A 4 -7.54 -17.76 16.08
N TYR A 5 -6.42 -17.44 15.44
CA TYR A 5 -6.03 -18.01 14.14
C TYR A 5 -5.49 -19.44 14.26
N GLY A 6 -5.70 -20.10 15.40
CA GLY A 6 -5.15 -21.43 15.70
C GLY A 6 -5.72 -22.56 14.83
N LYS A 7 -6.85 -22.32 14.14
CA LYS A 7 -7.44 -23.29 13.21
C LYS A 7 -6.70 -23.39 11.87
N TYR A 8 -5.85 -22.41 11.52
CA TYR A 8 -5.11 -22.41 10.25
C TYR A 8 -3.66 -22.84 10.45
N ASP A 9 -3.14 -23.59 9.49
CA ASP A 9 -1.72 -23.83 9.31
C ASP A 9 -1.16 -22.99 8.15
N ARG A 10 0.14 -23.09 7.90
CA ARG A 10 0.81 -22.37 6.79
C ARG A 10 0.16 -22.65 5.43
N HIS A 11 -0.31 -23.86 5.17
CA HIS A 11 -0.88 -24.26 3.88
C HIS A 11 -2.30 -23.69 3.68
N SER A 12 -3.01 -23.39 4.77
CA SER A 12 -4.31 -22.71 4.77
C SER A 12 -4.22 -21.17 4.64
N LEU A 13 -3.11 -20.59 4.16
CA LEU A 13 -2.95 -19.14 4.05
C LEU A 13 -4.02 -18.48 3.16
N VAL A 14 -4.43 -19.14 2.08
CA VAL A 14 -5.49 -18.63 1.17
C VAL A 14 -6.85 -18.63 1.86
N GLU A 15 -7.17 -19.69 2.60
CA GLU A 15 -8.40 -19.79 3.38
C GLU A 15 -8.43 -18.73 4.49
N LEU A 16 -7.34 -18.57 5.23
CA LEU A 16 -7.17 -17.49 6.20
C LEU A 16 -7.38 -16.12 5.53
N SER A 17 -6.82 -15.92 4.34
CA SER A 17 -6.96 -14.65 3.61
C SER A 17 -8.41 -14.37 3.24
N TYR A 18 -9.17 -15.40 2.84
CA TYR A 18 -10.61 -15.26 2.57
C TYR A 18 -11.38 -14.85 3.83
N ASP A 19 -11.12 -15.51 4.97
CA ASP A 19 -11.77 -15.19 6.24
C ASP A 19 -11.38 -13.78 6.76
N LEU A 20 -10.15 -13.33 6.50
CA LEU A 20 -9.72 -11.97 6.83
C LEU A 20 -10.44 -10.90 5.99
N ILE A 21 -10.82 -11.23 4.75
CA ILE A 21 -11.54 -10.32 3.85
C ILE A 21 -13.00 -10.19 4.27
N THR A 22 -13.62 -11.30 4.66
CA THR A 22 -15.06 -11.37 4.92
C THR A 22 -15.42 -11.10 6.38
N GLU A 23 -14.46 -11.20 7.29
CA GLU A 23 -14.69 -11.01 8.73
C GLU A 23 -13.75 -9.97 9.35
N PRO A 24 -14.12 -9.38 10.51
CA PRO A 24 -13.21 -8.52 11.25
C PRO A 24 -11.91 -9.25 11.62
N TRP A 25 -10.78 -8.58 11.43
CA TRP A 25 -9.46 -9.14 11.72
C TRP A 25 -8.89 -8.60 13.05
N ASP A 26 -8.06 -9.42 13.69
CA ASP A 26 -7.28 -9.09 14.88
C ASP A 26 -5.81 -8.93 14.47
N PRO A 27 -5.30 -7.68 14.36
CA PRO A 27 -3.93 -7.42 13.90
C PRO A 27 -2.85 -8.05 14.81
N ASP A 28 -3.09 -8.16 16.10
CA ASP A 28 -2.09 -8.72 17.02
C ASP A 28 -2.13 -10.25 17.01
N GLY A 29 -3.33 -10.83 16.98
CA GLY A 29 -3.52 -12.26 16.77
C GLY A 29 -2.92 -12.74 15.44
N LEU A 30 -3.11 -11.99 14.36
CA LEU A 30 -2.62 -12.34 13.04
C LEU A 30 -1.09 -12.25 13.00
N LEU A 31 -0.49 -11.23 13.63
CA LEU A 31 0.96 -11.11 13.72
C LEU A 31 1.56 -12.25 14.56
N LYS A 32 0.85 -12.61 15.65
CA LYS A 32 0.89 -13.91 16.35
C LYS A 32 1.20 -15.07 15.40
N TRP A 33 0.19 -15.32 14.59
CA TRP A 33 0.10 -16.47 13.71
C TRP A 33 1.14 -16.46 12.59
N LEU A 34 1.37 -15.31 11.94
CA LEU A 34 2.36 -15.16 10.87
C LEU A 34 3.77 -15.55 11.35
N ARG A 35 4.13 -15.13 12.57
CA ARG A 35 5.44 -15.46 13.16
C ARG A 35 5.55 -16.96 13.44
N SER A 36 4.53 -17.57 14.05
CA SER A 36 4.51 -19.00 14.36
C SER A 36 4.61 -19.87 13.10
N ASN A 37 3.97 -19.45 12.02
CA ASN A 37 3.94 -20.19 10.74
C ASN A 37 5.03 -19.75 9.74
N ARG A 38 5.94 -18.86 10.17
CA ARG A 38 7.03 -18.29 9.35
C ARG A 38 6.55 -17.66 8.04
N VAL A 39 5.35 -17.09 8.02
CA VAL A 39 4.77 -16.44 6.85
C VAL A 39 5.20 -14.97 6.84
N ALA A 40 5.82 -14.52 5.76
CA ALA A 40 6.20 -13.12 5.63
C ALA A 40 4.95 -12.25 5.47
N ARG A 41 4.99 -11.01 5.97
CA ARG A 41 3.86 -10.07 5.78
C ARG A 41 3.59 -9.82 4.30
N SER A 42 4.60 -9.78 3.45
CA SER A 42 4.42 -9.66 1.99
C SER A 42 3.73 -10.88 1.36
N GLU A 43 3.99 -12.09 1.85
CA GLU A 43 3.30 -13.31 1.41
C GLU A 43 1.80 -13.26 1.77
N LEU A 44 1.47 -12.73 2.96
CA LEU A 44 0.07 -12.46 3.32
C LEU A 44 -0.59 -11.47 2.35
N MET A 45 0.11 -10.40 1.96
CA MET A 45 -0.45 -9.37 1.05
C MET A 45 -0.74 -9.93 -0.33
N GLU A 46 0.13 -10.80 -0.83
CA GLU A 46 -0.09 -11.55 -2.07
C GLU A 46 -1.35 -12.43 -1.94
N SER A 47 -1.41 -13.23 -0.88
CA SER A 47 -2.52 -14.15 -0.64
C SER A 47 -3.86 -13.44 -0.48
N VAL A 48 -3.89 -12.28 0.19
CA VAL A 48 -5.09 -11.42 0.31
C VAL A 48 -5.59 -10.98 -1.07
N LEU A 49 -4.72 -10.44 -1.92
CA LEU A 49 -5.12 -10.00 -3.27
C LEU A 49 -5.59 -11.17 -4.13
N CYS A 50 -4.93 -12.34 -4.02
CA CYS A 50 -5.33 -13.55 -4.71
C CYS A 50 -6.71 -14.08 -4.25
N ALA A 51 -6.92 -14.20 -2.95
CA ALA A 51 -8.20 -14.63 -2.38
C ALA A 51 -9.33 -13.67 -2.75
N GLY A 52 -9.04 -12.37 -2.78
CA GLY A 52 -9.98 -11.31 -3.14
C GLY A 52 -10.23 -11.14 -4.64
N ARG A 53 -9.60 -11.93 -5.52
CA ARG A 53 -9.64 -11.75 -6.98
C ARG A 53 -9.23 -10.35 -7.43
N ALA A 54 -8.30 -9.74 -6.69
CA ALA A 54 -7.73 -8.42 -6.93
C ALA A 54 -6.21 -8.49 -7.18
N SER A 55 -5.70 -9.66 -7.56
CA SER A 55 -4.30 -9.90 -7.91
C SER A 55 -3.76 -8.86 -8.89
N VAL A 56 -2.45 -8.65 -8.83
CA VAL A 56 -1.76 -7.76 -9.76
C VAL A 56 -1.86 -8.35 -11.17
N GLU A 57 -2.42 -7.59 -12.11
CA GLU A 57 -2.65 -8.02 -13.48
C GLU A 57 -1.89 -7.13 -14.47
N VAL A 58 -1.38 -7.73 -15.55
CA VAL A 58 -0.84 -7.00 -16.71
C VAL A 58 -1.98 -6.27 -17.42
N ASN A 59 -1.72 -5.06 -17.94
CA ASN A 59 -2.76 -4.25 -18.61
C ASN A 59 -3.55 -5.00 -19.70
N SER A 60 -2.89 -5.85 -20.49
CA SER A 60 -3.57 -6.65 -21.54
C SER A 60 -4.52 -7.71 -20.96
N SER A 61 -4.32 -8.12 -19.72
CA SER A 61 -5.16 -9.08 -19.00
C SER A 61 -6.19 -8.40 -18.09
N PHE A 62 -6.11 -7.08 -17.91
CA PHE A 62 -6.90 -6.35 -16.94
C PHE A 62 -8.38 -6.35 -17.32
N GLN A 63 -9.21 -6.95 -16.46
CA GLN A 63 -10.65 -7.00 -16.63
C GLN A 63 -11.34 -6.18 -15.54
N ASN A 64 -11.70 -4.92 -15.86
CA ASN A 64 -12.26 -3.96 -14.91
C ASN A 64 -13.46 -4.51 -14.11
N TRP A 65 -14.31 -5.34 -14.70
CA TRP A 65 -15.46 -5.92 -14.03
C TRP A 65 -15.09 -6.86 -12.86
N ARG A 66 -13.93 -7.54 -12.91
CA ARG A 66 -13.47 -8.42 -11.80
C ARG A 66 -13.24 -7.64 -10.52
N HIS A 67 -12.70 -6.43 -10.68
CA HIS A 67 -12.47 -5.50 -9.57
C HIS A 67 -13.76 -4.81 -9.09
N LYS A 68 -14.91 -5.04 -9.72
CA LYS A 68 -16.20 -4.48 -9.29
C LYS A 68 -17.01 -5.44 -8.40
N THR A 69 -16.48 -6.64 -8.13
CA THR A 69 -17.13 -7.59 -7.22
C THR A 69 -17.02 -7.14 -5.76
N ASP A 70 -18.03 -7.46 -4.95
CA ASP A 70 -18.05 -7.14 -3.51
C ASP A 70 -16.82 -7.72 -2.79
N LEU A 71 -16.40 -8.92 -3.18
CA LEU A 71 -15.21 -9.58 -2.62
C LEU A 71 -13.93 -8.80 -2.95
N ALA A 72 -13.78 -8.31 -4.19
CA ALA A 72 -12.63 -7.49 -4.55
C ALA A 72 -12.65 -6.14 -3.82
N HIS A 73 -13.82 -5.58 -3.54
CA HIS A 73 -13.93 -4.35 -2.74
C HIS A 73 -13.52 -4.59 -1.29
N ALA A 74 -14.08 -5.61 -0.64
CA ALA A 74 -13.72 -5.98 0.73
C ALA A 74 -12.22 -6.30 0.84
N CYS A 75 -11.64 -6.95 -0.17
CA CYS A 75 -10.21 -7.22 -0.23
C CYS A 75 -9.39 -5.93 -0.27
N VAL A 76 -9.75 -4.96 -1.12
CA VAL A 76 -9.05 -3.68 -1.20
C VAL A 76 -9.22 -2.90 0.10
N ASP A 77 -10.38 -2.98 0.76
CA ASP A 77 -10.60 -2.36 2.06
C ASP A 77 -9.73 -2.97 3.17
N LEU A 78 -9.57 -4.29 3.20
CA LEU A 78 -8.62 -4.94 4.11
C LEU A 78 -7.19 -4.49 3.80
N TYR A 79 -6.80 -4.47 2.53
CA TYR A 79 -5.46 -4.05 2.11
C TYR A 79 -5.18 -2.59 2.51
N LYS A 80 -6.16 -1.70 2.34
CA LYS A 80 -6.15 -0.31 2.78
C LYS A 80 -5.96 -0.22 4.30
N ALA A 81 -6.70 -1.02 5.08
CA ALA A 81 -6.51 -1.10 6.53
C ALA A 81 -5.09 -1.56 6.91
N MET A 82 -4.54 -2.54 6.20
CA MET A 82 -3.17 -3.03 6.41
C MET A 82 -2.10 -1.98 6.06
N LEU A 83 -2.30 -1.19 4.99
CA LEU A 83 -1.44 -0.04 4.65
C LEU A 83 -1.48 1.08 5.70
N ASN A 84 -2.62 1.26 6.36
CA ASN A 84 -2.73 2.23 7.45
C ASN A 84 -2.22 1.69 8.79
N HIS A 85 -2.11 0.36 8.95
CA HIS A 85 -1.69 -0.25 10.21
C HIS A 85 -0.16 -0.25 10.40
N PRO A 86 0.37 0.24 11.56
CA PRO A 86 1.80 0.38 11.80
C PRO A 86 2.65 -0.88 11.59
N LYS A 87 2.12 -2.04 12.00
CA LYS A 87 2.82 -3.33 11.95
C LYS A 87 2.77 -4.01 10.57
N TYR A 88 1.83 -3.62 9.69
CA TYR A 88 1.57 -4.30 8.41
C TYR A 88 2.00 -3.49 7.19
N ARG A 89 1.99 -2.16 7.28
CA ARG A 89 2.27 -1.26 6.15
C ARG A 89 3.55 -1.55 5.39
N GLU A 90 4.63 -1.92 6.08
CA GLU A 90 5.91 -2.26 5.44
C GLU A 90 5.80 -3.50 4.56
N GLY A 91 5.03 -4.52 5.00
CA GLY A 91 4.80 -5.74 4.23
C GLY A 91 3.95 -5.47 2.99
N ALA A 92 2.89 -4.66 3.14
CA ALA A 92 2.06 -4.19 2.03
C ALA A 92 2.87 -3.42 0.98
N VAL A 93 3.64 -2.42 1.42
CA VAL A 93 4.50 -1.63 0.54
C VAL A 93 5.56 -2.51 -0.12
N SER A 94 6.22 -3.40 0.62
CA SER A 94 7.23 -4.31 0.07
C SER A 94 6.65 -5.23 -1.01
N TYR A 95 5.44 -5.75 -0.82
CA TYR A 95 4.79 -6.56 -1.84
C TYR A 95 4.54 -5.75 -3.12
N LEU A 96 3.96 -4.55 -3.00
CA LEU A 96 3.68 -3.69 -4.15
C LEU A 96 4.96 -3.32 -4.91
N TRP A 97 6.03 -2.98 -4.18
CA TRP A 97 7.33 -2.66 -4.78
C TRP A 97 7.92 -3.83 -5.55
N ALA A 98 7.79 -5.05 -5.04
CA ALA A 98 8.37 -6.23 -5.67
C ALA A 98 7.60 -6.70 -6.91
N ASN A 99 6.29 -6.44 -6.99
CA ASN A 99 5.41 -7.11 -7.96
C ASN A 99 4.68 -6.16 -8.93
N VAL A 100 4.58 -4.86 -8.63
CA VAL A 100 3.91 -3.90 -9.51
C VAL A 100 4.91 -3.27 -10.46
N HIS A 101 4.57 -3.26 -11.74
CA HIS A 101 5.43 -2.81 -12.83
C HIS A 101 4.70 -1.82 -13.76
N GLN A 102 5.47 -1.11 -14.59
CA GLN A 102 4.96 -0.04 -15.46
C GLN A 102 3.81 -0.46 -16.40
N TYR A 103 3.79 -1.73 -16.83
CA TYR A 103 2.76 -2.27 -17.72
C TYR A 103 1.48 -2.70 -16.99
N MET A 104 1.34 -2.38 -15.71
CA MET A 104 0.18 -2.67 -14.86
C MET A 104 -0.57 -1.38 -14.47
N SER A 105 -0.40 -0.33 -15.27
CA SER A 105 -0.96 1.00 -15.03
C SER A 105 -2.50 1.01 -14.90
N CYS A 106 -3.24 0.19 -15.66
CA CYS A 106 -4.69 0.08 -15.54
C CYS A 106 -5.10 -0.51 -14.19
N TRP A 107 -4.42 -1.57 -13.76
CA TRP A 107 -4.62 -2.18 -12.45
C TRP A 107 -4.28 -1.19 -11.33
N LEU A 108 -3.16 -0.48 -11.45
CA LEU A 108 -2.70 0.48 -10.46
C LEU A 108 -3.65 1.68 -10.34
N GLY A 109 -4.18 2.17 -11.46
CA GLY A 109 -5.23 3.20 -11.47
C GLY A 109 -6.50 2.75 -10.74
N ALA A 110 -7.00 1.55 -11.05
CA ALA A 110 -8.17 1.00 -10.37
C ALA A 110 -7.93 0.78 -8.86
N PHE A 111 -6.75 0.27 -8.50
CA PHE A 111 -6.34 0.07 -7.11
C PHE A 111 -6.26 1.40 -6.34
N CYS A 112 -5.55 2.40 -6.87
CA CYS A 112 -5.39 3.72 -6.24
C CYS A 112 -6.72 4.46 -6.11
N SER A 113 -7.64 4.32 -7.07
CA SER A 113 -8.97 4.97 -7.01
C SER A 113 -9.84 4.54 -5.81
N ARG A 114 -9.50 3.42 -5.16
CA ARG A 114 -10.22 2.90 -3.99
C ARG A 114 -9.50 3.11 -2.67
N MET A 115 -8.30 3.66 -2.71
CA MET A 115 -7.52 3.93 -1.52
C MET A 115 -7.97 5.24 -0.88
N ASP A 116 -7.86 5.29 0.45
CA ASP A 116 -7.95 6.55 1.18
C ASP A 116 -6.62 7.30 1.14
N ALA A 117 -6.66 8.57 1.54
CA ALA A 117 -5.48 9.43 1.54
C ALA A 117 -4.35 8.92 2.45
N GLY A 118 -4.68 8.23 3.54
CA GLY A 118 -3.70 7.66 4.48
C GLY A 118 -2.91 6.51 3.85
N ALA A 119 -3.61 5.61 3.15
CA ALA A 119 -3.04 4.48 2.44
C ALA A 119 -2.23 4.93 1.22
N LEU A 120 -2.75 5.88 0.43
CA LEU A 120 -2.00 6.51 -0.68
C LEU A 120 -0.73 7.18 -0.17
N CYS A 121 -0.82 7.95 0.93
CA CYS A 121 0.36 8.54 1.56
C CYS A 121 1.36 7.44 1.97
N THR A 122 0.91 6.37 2.64
CA THR A 122 1.77 5.23 3.00
C THR A 122 2.49 4.67 1.78
N MET A 123 1.77 4.40 0.69
CA MET A 123 2.33 3.83 -0.55
C MET A 123 3.44 4.71 -1.14
N LEU A 124 3.29 6.03 -1.09
CA LEU A 124 4.24 6.97 -1.69
C LEU A 124 5.49 7.20 -0.83
N VAL A 125 5.32 7.34 0.49
CA VAL A 125 6.40 7.82 1.36
C VAL A 125 7.07 6.74 2.21
N THR A 126 6.49 5.53 2.29
CA THR A 126 7.10 4.43 3.05
C THR A 126 8.14 3.72 2.18
N ASP A 127 9.32 3.50 2.75
CA ASP A 127 10.34 2.70 2.07
C ASP A 127 10.03 1.21 2.19
N PRO A 128 10.22 0.43 1.12
CA PRO A 128 10.10 -1.02 1.18
C PRO A 128 11.30 -1.62 1.92
N SER A 129 11.22 -2.92 2.22
CA SER A 129 12.40 -3.70 2.59
C SER A 129 13.44 -3.71 1.47
N ILE A 130 14.72 -3.87 1.83
CA ILE A 130 15.85 -3.95 0.88
C ILE A 130 15.62 -5.07 -0.15
N ALA A 131 15.11 -6.22 0.29
CA ALA A 131 14.82 -7.36 -0.58
C ALA A 131 13.76 -7.01 -1.64
N ALA A 132 12.71 -6.28 -1.28
CA ALA A 132 11.69 -5.83 -2.22
C ALA A 132 12.23 -4.76 -3.19
N ARG A 133 13.04 -3.81 -2.70
CA ARG A 133 13.69 -2.81 -3.54
C ARG A 133 14.55 -3.45 -4.63
N ASN A 134 15.35 -4.46 -4.28
CA ASN A 134 16.24 -5.16 -5.21
C ASN A 134 15.50 -5.97 -6.29
N ARG A 135 14.21 -6.28 -6.10
CA ARG A 135 13.38 -6.97 -7.10
C ARG A 135 12.77 -6.01 -8.11
N SER A 136 12.67 -4.72 -7.76
CA SER A 136 12.02 -3.73 -8.61
C SER A 136 13.02 -3.05 -9.54
N ARG A 137 12.67 -2.92 -10.81
CA ARG A 137 13.47 -2.15 -11.78
C ARG A 137 13.23 -0.64 -11.70
N LYS A 138 12.11 -0.23 -11.11
CA LYS A 138 11.70 1.17 -10.97
C LYS A 138 11.04 1.35 -9.62
N ASP A 139 11.25 2.52 -9.02
CA ASP A 139 10.64 2.81 -7.74
C ASP A 139 9.11 2.85 -7.88
N PHE A 140 8.43 2.05 -7.06
CA PHE A 140 6.97 1.90 -7.15
C PHE A 140 6.23 3.21 -6.86
N ASN A 141 6.77 4.08 -6.01
CA ASN A 141 6.18 5.40 -5.75
C ASN A 141 6.12 6.28 -7.01
N LEU A 142 7.11 6.18 -7.90
CA LEU A 142 7.12 6.85 -9.21
C LEU A 142 6.07 6.27 -10.17
N LEU A 143 5.74 4.99 -10.01
CA LEU A 143 4.64 4.36 -10.75
C LEU A 143 3.26 4.74 -10.17
N ALA A 144 3.17 4.90 -8.84
CA ALA A 144 1.90 5.07 -8.14
C ALA A 144 1.39 6.52 -8.11
N TYR A 145 2.28 7.51 -8.00
CA TYR A 145 1.86 8.91 -7.84
C TYR A 145 0.97 9.46 -8.97
N PRO A 146 1.15 9.09 -10.27
CA PRO A 146 0.29 9.59 -11.34
C PRO A 146 -1.15 9.09 -11.24
N HIS A 147 -1.37 8.05 -10.44
CA HIS A 147 -2.67 7.41 -10.23
C HIS A 147 -3.37 7.86 -8.96
N VAL A 148 -2.80 8.81 -8.20
CA VAL A 148 -3.46 9.41 -7.04
C VAL A 148 -4.65 10.24 -7.52
N PRO A 149 -5.88 9.99 -7.02
CA PRO A 149 -7.02 10.82 -7.38
C PRO A 149 -6.83 12.27 -6.95
N GLU A 150 -7.04 13.21 -7.87
CA GLU A 150 -6.77 14.65 -7.63
C GLU A 150 -7.53 15.19 -6.40
N HIS A 151 -8.78 14.75 -6.20
CA HIS A 151 -9.59 15.16 -5.05
C HIS A 151 -9.04 14.69 -3.69
N LEU A 152 -8.14 13.71 -3.65
CA LEU A 152 -7.47 13.22 -2.43
C LEU A 152 -6.10 13.86 -2.20
N LYS A 153 -5.54 14.58 -3.18
CA LYS A 153 -4.18 15.14 -3.15
C LYS A 153 -3.90 15.93 -1.86
N ILE A 154 -4.78 16.87 -1.51
CA ILE A 154 -4.62 17.71 -0.31
C ILE A 154 -4.63 16.87 0.98
N GLN A 155 -5.48 15.86 1.04
CA GLN A 155 -5.54 14.96 2.20
C GLN A 155 -4.27 14.11 2.31
N VAL A 156 -3.73 13.63 1.17
CA VAL A 156 -2.46 12.89 1.13
C VAL A 156 -1.32 13.76 1.66
N ILE A 157 -1.26 15.02 1.25
CA ILE A 157 -0.27 15.99 1.74
C ILE A 157 -0.43 16.21 3.25
N HIS A 158 -1.67 16.34 3.75
CA HIS A 158 -1.92 16.47 5.18
C HIS A 158 -1.44 15.23 5.97
N HIS A 159 -1.67 14.02 5.46
CA HIS A 159 -1.15 12.80 6.06
C HIS A 159 0.39 12.74 6.04
N ALA A 160 1.04 13.22 4.98
CA ALA A 160 2.49 13.30 4.90
C ALA A 160 3.05 14.31 5.93
N SER A 161 2.39 15.46 6.10
CA SER A 161 2.75 16.48 7.10
C SER A 161 2.67 15.95 8.51
N ARG A 162 1.59 15.26 8.87
CA ARG A 162 1.45 14.61 10.18
C ARG A 162 2.52 13.55 10.46
N ARG A 163 3.15 13.01 9.42
CA ARG A 163 4.21 11.99 9.50
C ARG A 163 5.62 12.56 9.36
N GLY A 164 5.77 13.88 9.13
CA GLY A 164 7.07 14.49 8.81
C GLY A 164 7.70 13.93 7.54
N LYS A 165 6.88 13.74 6.49
CA LYS A 165 7.27 13.18 5.19
C LYS A 165 6.86 14.05 4.00
N VAL A 166 6.57 15.32 4.20
CA VAL A 166 6.18 16.28 3.15
C VAL A 166 7.33 16.50 2.19
N SER A 167 8.56 16.63 2.67
CA SER A 167 9.73 16.81 1.81
C SER A 167 9.94 15.61 0.89
N LYS A 168 9.78 14.38 1.41
CA LYS A 168 9.84 13.15 0.62
C LYS A 168 8.72 13.10 -0.42
N LEU A 169 7.49 13.46 -0.03
CA LEU A 169 6.37 13.52 -0.97
C LEU A 169 6.64 14.55 -2.07
N PHE A 170 7.14 15.73 -1.72
CA PHE A 170 7.49 16.79 -2.67
C PHE A 170 8.57 16.34 -3.65
N GLY A 171 9.66 15.72 -3.17
CA GLY A 171 10.72 15.22 -4.04
C GLY A 171 10.25 14.16 -5.03
N LEU A 172 9.13 13.48 -4.76
CA LEU A 172 8.53 12.50 -5.66
C LEU A 172 7.54 13.12 -6.64
N THR A 173 6.69 14.04 -6.18
CA THR A 173 5.53 14.50 -6.96
C THR A 173 5.67 15.91 -7.52
N ALA A 174 6.61 16.69 -6.99
CA ALA A 174 6.74 18.13 -7.21
C ALA A 174 5.43 18.91 -6.97
N TRP A 175 4.52 18.41 -6.14
CA TRP A 175 3.25 19.10 -5.87
C TRP A 175 3.48 20.41 -5.11
N PRO A 176 3.10 21.57 -5.68
CA PRO A 176 3.39 22.86 -5.08
C PRO A 176 2.72 23.06 -3.71
N GLU A 177 1.59 22.39 -3.47
CA GLU A 177 0.85 22.46 -2.21
C GLU A 177 1.64 21.85 -1.03
N CYS A 178 2.64 20.99 -1.30
CA CYS A 178 3.56 20.51 -0.28
C CYS A 178 4.36 21.66 0.36
N ARG A 179 4.67 22.74 -0.38
CA ARG A 179 5.38 23.91 0.15
C ARG A 179 4.59 24.59 1.28
N GLN A 180 3.28 24.66 1.11
CA GLN A 180 2.38 25.29 2.10
C GLN A 180 2.21 24.42 3.36
N ALA A 181 2.28 23.10 3.20
CA ALA A 181 2.14 22.14 4.28
C ALA A 181 3.43 21.86 5.06
N ALA A 182 4.59 22.18 4.48
CA ALA A 182 5.89 21.95 5.11
C ALA A 182 6.19 22.98 6.22
N ARG A 183 6.81 22.51 7.31
CA ARG A 183 7.20 23.35 8.46
C ARG A 183 8.59 22.97 8.93
N GLY A 184 9.32 23.95 9.49
CA GLY A 184 10.68 23.75 10.02
C GLY A 184 11.61 23.08 9.01
N VAL A 185 12.29 22.02 9.44
CA VAL A 185 13.28 21.26 8.65
C VAL A 185 12.73 20.74 7.31
N GLU A 186 11.44 20.42 7.24
CA GLU A 186 10.84 19.97 5.96
C GLU A 186 10.78 21.10 4.93
N ARG A 187 10.54 22.34 5.38
CA ARG A 187 10.51 23.51 4.51
C ARG A 187 11.90 23.79 3.96
N ASP A 188 12.92 23.70 4.80
CA ASP A 188 14.32 23.90 4.41
C ASP A 188 14.76 22.84 3.38
N SER A 189 14.37 21.58 3.61
CA SER A 189 14.61 20.48 2.68
C SER A 189 13.94 20.71 1.32
N ILE A 190 12.70 21.20 1.29
CA ILE A 190 12.00 21.53 0.03
C ILE A 190 12.68 22.70 -0.69
N MET A 191 13.09 23.75 0.03
CA MET A 191 13.82 24.87 -0.56
C MET A 191 15.15 24.43 -1.16
N THR A 192 15.84 23.49 -0.51
CA THR A 192 17.09 22.91 -1.04
C THR A 192 16.85 22.20 -2.37
N VAL A 193 15.81 21.37 -2.45
CA VAL A 193 15.40 20.68 -3.69
C VAL A 193 15.01 21.68 -4.79
N ASP A 194 14.24 22.71 -4.46
CA ASP A 194 13.84 23.76 -5.41
C ASP A 194 15.04 24.54 -5.98
N LEU A 195 16.10 24.69 -5.20
CA LEU A 195 17.34 25.38 -5.59
C LEU A 195 18.33 24.47 -6.34
N GLY A 196 18.04 23.18 -6.48
CA GLY A 196 18.93 22.20 -7.13
C GLY A 196 20.23 21.94 -6.36
N LEU A 197 20.20 22.15 -5.04
CA LEU A 197 21.32 21.93 -4.11
C LEU A 197 21.20 20.55 -3.45
#